data_AF-A0A136HWR6-F1
#
_entry.id   AF-A0A136HWR6-F1
#
_cell.length_a   1.000
_cell.length_b   1.000
_cell.length_c   1.000
_cell.angle_alpha   90.00
_cell.angle_beta   90.00
_cell.angle_gamma   90.00
#
_symmetry.space_group_name_H-M   'P 1'
#
loop_
_entity.id
_entity.type
_entity.pdbx_description
1 polymer ?
#
loop_
_entity_poly.entity_id
_entity_poly.type
_entity_poly.pdbx_seq_one_letter_code
_entity_poly.pdbx_strand_id
1 'polypeptide(L)'
;GLTSSKEYAELEWPIDILLALVWVAYIINFFGTLVIRKVSHIYVANWFLGAFMLTVAVLHIGNSMAIPVSFTKSYSLYAGAVDAMMQWWYGHNAVGFFLTAGFLGMMYYFVPKQAGRPVYSYRLSIVHFWALISLYIWAGPHHLHYTALPDWTQSLGMVMSVILFVPSWGGMINGIMTLSGAWHKLRTDPVLRFLIVSLSFYGMSTFEGPMMAIKTVNALSHYTDWTIGHVHSGALGWVAMVSIGSIYHLIPVLFGQRAMYSTKLVNVHFWFATIGVVLYIVAMWMSGVLQGLMWRAVNADGTLTYSFVESLEASKPFYVVRFIGGVFVVAGMLVMAYNTWKTVRAPKGSIAADPATQPA
;
A
#
# COMPACT_ATOMS: atom_id res chain seq x y z
N GLY A 1 17.88 7.56 17.49
CA GLY A 1 17.30 6.22 17.58
C GLY A 1 16.40 6.07 18.79
N LEU A 2 15.49 7.04 19.00
CA LEU A 2 14.40 6.90 19.97
C LEU A 2 13.34 6.04 19.29
N THR A 3 13.07 4.86 19.83
CA THR A 3 12.13 3.93 19.24
C THR A 3 11.48 3.02 20.25
N SER A 4 10.18 2.74 20.03
CA SER A 4 9.43 1.69 20.71
C SER A 4 9.86 0.28 20.27
N SER A 5 10.65 0.17 19.19
CA SER A 5 11.03 -1.08 18.50
C SER A 5 9.88 -1.86 17.87
N LYS A 6 8.69 -1.27 17.78
CA LYS A 6 7.51 -1.82 17.11
C LYS A 6 7.43 -1.31 15.68
N GLU A 7 7.40 -2.22 14.71
CA GLU A 7 7.30 -1.87 13.29
C GLU A 7 6.05 -1.01 13.01
N TYR A 8 6.23 0.06 12.25
CA TYR A 8 5.20 1.06 11.92
C TYR A 8 4.60 1.81 13.12
N ALA A 9 5.13 1.61 14.33
CA ALA A 9 4.72 2.28 15.57
C ALA A 9 5.97 2.70 16.37
N GLU A 10 7.04 3.06 15.67
CA GLU A 10 8.37 3.26 16.26
C GLU A 10 8.45 4.51 17.13
N LEU A 11 7.56 5.48 16.94
CA LEU A 11 7.62 6.77 17.64
C LEU A 11 7.28 6.57 19.12
N GLU A 12 7.91 7.36 19.99
CA GLU A 12 7.68 7.27 21.44
C GLU A 12 6.41 8.01 21.87
N TRP A 13 5.93 7.67 23.06
CA TRP A 13 4.59 8.01 23.56
C TRP A 13 4.15 9.49 23.46
N PRO A 14 5.00 10.54 23.56
CA PRO A 14 4.50 11.91 23.38
C PRO A 14 4.04 12.15 21.93
N ILE A 15 4.72 11.54 20.96
CA ILE A 15 4.36 11.63 19.55
C ILE A 15 3.12 10.78 19.28
N ASP A 16 2.96 9.63 19.93
CA ASP A 16 1.73 8.83 19.81
C ASP A 16 0.50 9.61 20.29
N ILE A 17 0.60 10.35 21.39
CA ILE A 17 -0.48 11.23 21.86
C ILE A 17 -0.75 12.34 20.85
N LEU A 18 0.29 13.00 20.34
CA LEU A 18 0.15 14.04 19.32
C LEU A 18 -0.56 13.51 18.07
N LEU A 19 -0.14 12.34 17.57
CA LEU A 19 -0.75 11.67 16.42
C LEU A 19 -2.22 11.37 16.70
N ALA A 20 -2.57 10.83 17.87
CA ALA A 20 -3.96 10.57 18.25
C ALA A 20 -4.82 11.85 18.23
N LEU A 21 -4.31 12.96 18.79
CA LEU A 21 -5.03 14.23 18.81
C LEU A 21 -5.24 14.80 17.40
N VAL A 22 -4.20 14.80 16.57
CA VAL A 22 -4.28 15.25 15.16
C VAL A 22 -5.24 14.37 14.37
N TRP A 23 -5.22 13.06 14.62
CA TRP A 23 -6.10 12.12 13.94
C TRP A 23 -7.57 12.28 14.34
N VAL A 24 -7.86 12.57 15.61
CA VAL A 24 -9.21 12.90 16.06
C VAL A 24 -9.71 14.19 15.38
N ALA A 25 -8.87 15.21 15.29
CA ALA A 25 -9.22 16.44 14.55
C ALA A 25 -9.50 16.14 13.06
N TYR A 26 -8.71 15.25 12.44
CA TYR A 26 -8.92 14.81 11.07
C TYR A 26 -10.25 14.06 10.88
N ILE A 27 -10.60 13.14 11.78
CA ILE A 27 -11.89 12.42 11.80
C ILE A 27 -13.05 13.42 11.91
N ILE A 28 -12.99 14.36 12.85
CA ILE A 28 -14.05 15.35 13.05
C ILE A 28 -14.24 16.19 11.78
N ASN A 29 -13.15 16.64 11.16
CA ASN A 29 -13.22 17.40 9.91
C ASN A 29 -13.85 16.58 8.76
N PHE A 30 -13.42 15.33 8.58
CA PHE A 30 -13.93 14.47 7.52
C PHE A 30 -15.41 14.12 7.70
N PHE A 31 -15.78 13.60 8.87
CA PHE A 31 -17.17 13.23 9.15
C PHE A 31 -18.08 14.46 9.26
N GLY A 32 -17.58 15.59 9.79
CA GLY A 32 -18.30 16.87 9.77
C GLY A 32 -18.62 17.31 8.34
N THR A 33 -17.68 17.13 7.40
CA THR A 33 -17.92 17.38 5.96
C THR A 33 -18.99 16.44 5.38
N LEU A 34 -19.03 15.17 5.80
CA LEU A 34 -20.08 14.22 5.37
C LEU A 34 -21.47 14.55 5.94
N VAL A 35 -21.55 15.17 7.12
CA VAL A 35 -22.81 15.59 7.74
C VAL A 35 -23.44 16.75 6.97
N ILE A 36 -22.65 17.74 6.56
CA ILE A 36 -23.13 18.91 5.81
C ILE A 36 -23.24 18.69 4.29
N ARG A 37 -23.23 17.42 3.84
CA ARG A 37 -23.31 17.07 2.43
C ARG A 37 -24.65 17.52 1.82
N LYS A 38 -24.65 17.81 0.52
CA LYS A 38 -25.86 18.20 -0.23
C LYS A 38 -26.64 17.01 -0.79
N VAL A 39 -25.94 15.92 -1.11
CA VAL A 39 -26.54 14.72 -1.70
C VAL A 39 -26.95 13.72 -0.62
N SER A 40 -28.07 13.02 -0.81
CA SER A 40 -28.59 12.05 0.16
C SER A 40 -27.61 10.90 0.39
N HIS A 41 -27.06 10.35 -0.69
CA HIS A 41 -26.14 9.21 -0.67
C HIS A 41 -24.69 9.64 -0.39
N ILE A 42 -23.98 8.82 0.39
CA ILE A 42 -22.54 8.94 0.60
C ILE A 42 -21.85 8.06 -0.44
N TYR A 43 -20.94 8.64 -1.22
CA TYR A 43 -20.20 7.91 -2.25
C TYR A 43 -19.25 6.87 -1.65
N VAL A 44 -19.05 5.74 -2.35
CA VAL A 44 -18.28 4.59 -1.83
C VAL A 44 -16.83 4.94 -1.47
N ALA A 45 -16.20 5.88 -2.18
CA ALA A 45 -14.89 6.38 -1.80
C ALA A 45 -14.84 6.84 -0.33
N ASN A 46 -15.92 7.48 0.14
CA ASN A 46 -16.02 7.99 1.50
C ASN A 46 -16.31 6.87 2.51
N TRP A 47 -16.86 5.72 2.09
CA TRP A 47 -16.99 4.55 2.97
C TRP A 47 -15.61 4.01 3.32
N PHE A 48 -14.76 3.84 2.30
CA PHE A 48 -13.37 3.42 2.46
C PHE A 48 -12.56 4.42 3.27
N LEU A 49 -12.66 5.72 2.98
CA LEU A 49 -11.98 6.76 3.76
C LEU A 49 -12.47 6.81 5.21
N GLY A 50 -13.77 6.71 5.45
CA GLY A 50 -14.33 6.69 6.80
C GLY A 50 -13.87 5.46 7.61
N ALA A 51 -13.92 4.26 7.01
CA ALA A 51 -13.44 3.03 7.62
C ALA A 51 -11.93 3.11 7.92
N PHE A 52 -11.13 3.62 6.97
CA PHE A 52 -9.71 3.90 7.15
C PHE A 52 -9.46 4.76 8.40
N MET A 53 -10.10 5.93 8.48
CA MET A 53 -9.83 6.88 9.56
C MET A 53 -10.20 6.32 10.92
N LEU A 54 -11.37 5.69 11.03
CA LEU A 54 -11.86 5.11 12.28
C LEU A 54 -11.00 3.95 12.75
N THR A 55 -10.73 2.98 11.85
CA THR A 55 -9.95 1.80 12.22
C THR A 55 -8.52 2.19 12.58
N VAL A 56 -7.86 3.06 11.81
CA VAL A 56 -6.49 3.51 12.14
C VAL A 56 -6.41 4.17 13.52
N ALA A 57 -7.44 4.92 13.93
CA ALA A 57 -7.48 5.47 15.29
C ALA A 57 -7.50 4.37 16.37
N VAL A 58 -8.33 3.34 16.17
CA VAL A 58 -8.45 2.19 17.07
C VAL A 58 -7.13 1.40 17.11
N LEU A 59 -6.52 1.17 15.95
CA LEU A 59 -5.25 0.46 15.83
C LEU A 59 -4.13 1.21 16.57
N HIS A 60 -4.00 2.52 16.31
CA HIS A 60 -2.98 3.38 16.91
C HIS A 60 -3.10 3.39 18.44
N ILE A 61 -4.30 3.69 18.96
CA ILE A 61 -4.53 3.70 20.41
C ILE A 61 -4.30 2.32 21.01
N GLY A 62 -4.72 1.25 20.32
CA GLY A 62 -4.52 -0.13 20.76
C GLY A 62 -3.05 -0.50 20.91
N ASN A 63 -2.26 -0.34 19.85
CA ASN A 63 -0.87 -0.81 19.84
C ASN A 63 0.11 0.09 20.61
N SER A 64 -0.19 1.38 20.70
CA SER A 64 0.65 2.38 21.39
C SER A 64 0.40 2.47 22.90
N MET A 65 -0.43 1.59 23.47
CA MET A 65 -0.55 1.49 24.93
C MET A 65 0.79 1.08 25.54
N ALA A 66 1.39 1.99 26.30
CA ALA A 66 2.71 1.82 26.88
C ALA A 66 2.80 2.56 28.23
N ILE A 67 3.70 2.10 29.09
CA ILE A 67 4.03 2.77 30.35
C ILE A 67 5.23 3.70 30.09
N PRO A 68 5.06 5.03 30.21
CA PRO A 68 6.17 5.98 30.10
C PRO A 68 7.17 5.80 31.24
N VAL A 69 8.46 5.71 30.90
CA VAL A 69 9.58 5.71 31.87
C VAL A 69 10.27 7.08 31.88
N SER A 70 10.37 7.71 30.71
CA SER A 70 10.87 9.07 30.55
C SER A 70 10.18 9.74 29.37
N PHE A 71 10.44 11.03 29.13
CA PHE A 71 9.88 11.74 27.99
C PHE A 71 10.17 11.08 26.64
N THR A 72 11.33 10.42 26.52
CA THR A 72 11.77 9.78 25.27
C THR A 72 11.81 8.25 25.37
N LYS A 73 11.18 7.65 26.40
CA LYS A 73 11.15 6.20 26.53
C LYS A 73 9.89 5.67 27.21
N SER A 74 9.32 4.64 26.63
CA SER A 74 8.22 3.84 27.17
C SER A 74 8.45 2.34 26.96
N TYR A 75 7.71 1.52 27.70
CA TYR A 75 7.63 0.07 27.50
C TYR A 75 6.21 -0.33 27.15
N SER A 76 6.05 -1.22 26.16
CA SER A 76 4.75 -1.76 25.74
C SER A 76 3.95 -2.27 26.94
N LEU A 77 2.64 -2.03 26.94
CA LEU A 77 1.72 -2.60 27.92
C LEU A 77 1.65 -4.15 27.79
N TYR A 78 1.99 -4.67 26.62
CA TYR A 78 1.95 -6.10 26.30
C TYR A 78 3.36 -6.70 26.30
N ALA A 79 3.45 -8.03 26.41
CA ALA A 79 4.71 -8.77 26.27
C ALA A 79 4.53 -10.09 25.49
N GLY A 80 5.64 -10.63 24.97
CA GLY A 80 5.70 -11.96 24.37
C GLY A 80 4.72 -12.16 23.22
N ALA A 81 4.05 -13.31 23.18
CA ALA A 81 3.09 -13.65 22.12
C ALA A 81 1.88 -12.70 22.05
N VAL A 82 1.49 -12.08 23.17
CA VAL A 82 0.40 -11.10 23.21
C VAL A 82 0.85 -9.79 22.54
N ASP A 83 2.08 -9.34 22.83
CA ASP A 83 2.64 -8.15 22.18
C ASP A 83 2.83 -8.38 20.69
N ALA A 84 3.30 -9.57 20.30
CA ALA A 84 3.41 -9.95 18.89
C ALA A 84 2.05 -9.92 18.19
N MET A 85 0.99 -10.44 18.83
CA MET A 85 -0.35 -10.42 18.25
C MET A 85 -0.91 -9.01 18.14
N MET A 86 -0.78 -8.18 19.19
CA MET A 86 -1.19 -6.77 19.13
C MET A 86 -0.41 -6.01 18.06
N GLN A 87 0.89 -6.27 17.97
CA GLN A 87 1.79 -5.66 16.99
C GLN A 87 1.39 -6.00 15.56
N TRP A 88 1.06 -7.25 15.25
CA TRP A 88 0.72 -7.63 13.87
C TRP A 88 -0.76 -7.52 13.53
N TRP A 89 -1.65 -7.51 14.53
CA TRP A 89 -2.99 -6.95 14.36
C TRP A 89 -2.88 -5.48 13.93
N TYR A 90 -2.04 -4.68 14.60
CA TYR A 90 -1.76 -3.31 14.20
C TYR A 90 -1.08 -3.24 12.83
N GLY A 91 0.09 -3.85 12.66
CA GLY A 91 0.92 -3.69 11.48
C GLY A 91 0.22 -4.14 10.20
N HIS A 92 -0.49 -5.26 10.24
CA HIS A 92 -1.26 -5.71 9.08
C HIS A 92 -2.44 -4.77 8.78
N ASN A 93 -3.17 -4.32 9.80
CA ASN A 93 -4.29 -3.42 9.57
C ASN A 93 -3.85 -1.97 9.29
N ALA A 94 -2.61 -1.58 9.62
CA ALA A 94 -2.01 -0.36 9.13
C ALA A 94 -1.91 -0.45 7.59
N VAL A 95 -1.35 -1.52 7.03
CA VAL A 95 -1.35 -1.68 5.57
C VAL A 95 -2.76 -1.91 4.99
N GLY A 96 -3.65 -2.55 5.74
CA GLY A 96 -5.03 -2.83 5.31
C GLY A 96 -5.98 -1.64 5.28
N PHE A 97 -5.89 -0.76 6.25
CA PHE A 97 -6.77 0.40 6.34
C PHE A 97 -6.07 1.64 5.85
N PHE A 98 -4.84 1.90 6.27
CA PHE A 98 -4.08 3.06 5.82
C PHE A 98 -3.69 2.93 4.35
N LEU A 99 -3.02 1.83 3.96
CA LEU A 99 -2.45 1.68 2.61
C LEU A 99 -3.36 0.97 1.60
N THR A 100 -4.42 0.29 2.06
CA THR A 100 -5.40 -0.35 1.17
C THR A 100 -6.72 0.39 1.19
N ALA A 101 -7.46 0.44 2.30
CA ALA A 101 -8.77 1.09 2.33
C ALA A 101 -8.70 2.58 1.95
N GLY A 102 -7.81 3.36 2.56
CA GLY A 102 -7.66 4.79 2.22
C GLY A 102 -7.35 5.02 0.73
N PHE A 103 -6.50 4.18 0.15
CA PHE A 103 -6.07 4.26 -1.24
C PHE A 103 -7.12 3.71 -2.22
N LEU A 104 -7.95 2.75 -1.80
CA LEU A 104 -9.17 2.37 -2.52
C LEU A 104 -10.15 3.55 -2.57
N GLY A 105 -10.22 4.36 -1.51
CA GLY A 105 -10.94 5.64 -1.53
C GLY A 105 -10.45 6.58 -2.63
N MET A 106 -9.12 6.75 -2.76
CA MET A 106 -8.53 7.52 -3.86
C MET A 106 -8.89 6.93 -5.22
N MET A 107 -8.71 5.61 -5.38
CA MET A 107 -9.04 4.89 -6.62
C MET A 107 -10.49 5.10 -7.05
N TYR A 108 -11.43 4.94 -6.12
CA TYR A 108 -12.86 5.13 -6.37
C TYR A 108 -13.22 6.54 -6.81
N TYR A 109 -12.43 7.54 -6.45
CA TYR A 109 -12.64 8.90 -6.95
C TYR A 109 -11.92 9.14 -8.27
N PHE A 110 -10.60 8.90 -8.31
CA PHE A 110 -9.76 9.35 -9.41
C PHE A 110 -9.82 8.47 -10.66
N VAL A 111 -10.04 7.16 -10.54
CA VAL A 111 -10.18 6.27 -11.72
C VAL A 111 -11.38 6.67 -12.58
N PRO A 112 -12.64 6.68 -12.07
CA PRO A 112 -13.78 7.09 -12.89
C PRO A 112 -13.68 8.54 -13.34
N LYS A 113 -13.13 9.42 -12.49
CA LYS A 113 -12.99 10.85 -12.82
C LYS A 113 -12.00 11.11 -13.95
N GLN A 114 -10.84 10.47 -13.94
CA GLN A 114 -9.84 10.59 -15.02
C GLN A 114 -10.29 9.86 -16.28
N ALA A 115 -10.90 8.67 -16.12
CA ALA A 115 -11.40 7.90 -17.27
C ALA A 115 -12.61 8.57 -17.94
N GLY A 116 -13.37 9.41 -17.23
CA GLY A 116 -14.64 9.94 -17.70
C GLY A 116 -15.68 8.83 -17.89
N ARG A 117 -15.69 7.85 -16.97
CA ARG A 117 -16.55 6.65 -17.04
C ARG A 117 -17.29 6.46 -15.71
N PRO A 118 -18.52 5.92 -15.73
CA PRO A 118 -19.18 5.51 -14.52
C PRO A 118 -18.45 4.31 -13.89
N VAL A 119 -18.49 4.22 -12.57
CA VAL A 119 -17.97 3.03 -11.85
C VAL A 119 -18.69 1.78 -12.36
N TYR A 120 -17.93 0.73 -12.61
CA TYR A 120 -18.44 -0.50 -13.23
C TYR A 120 -19.59 -1.16 -12.46
N SER A 121 -19.41 -1.48 -11.17
CA SER A 121 -20.42 -2.21 -10.40
C SER A 121 -20.60 -1.67 -8.99
N TYR A 122 -21.74 -1.03 -8.76
CA TYR A 122 -22.14 -0.59 -7.42
C TYR A 122 -22.36 -1.77 -6.46
N ARG A 123 -22.93 -2.89 -6.92
CA ARG A 123 -23.13 -4.09 -6.09
C ARG A 123 -21.79 -4.67 -5.64
N LEU A 124 -20.81 -4.74 -6.56
CA LEU A 124 -19.46 -5.16 -6.21
C LEU A 124 -18.84 -4.19 -5.19
N SER A 125 -19.11 -2.89 -5.34
CA SER A 125 -18.69 -1.84 -4.39
C SER A 125 -19.22 -2.06 -2.95
N ILE A 126 -20.42 -2.62 -2.80
CA ILE A 126 -20.97 -2.99 -1.48
C ILE A 126 -20.29 -4.25 -0.95
N VAL A 127 -20.31 -5.33 -1.74
CA VAL A 127 -19.82 -6.64 -1.29
C VAL A 127 -18.36 -6.57 -0.91
N HIS A 128 -17.53 -5.99 -1.78
CA HIS A 128 -16.10 -5.94 -1.53
C HIS A 128 -15.75 -4.98 -0.39
N PHE A 129 -16.51 -3.90 -0.17
CA PHE A 129 -16.28 -3.00 0.97
C PHE A 129 -16.51 -3.72 2.29
N TRP A 130 -17.69 -4.29 2.50
CA TRP A 130 -18.05 -4.92 3.77
C TRP A 130 -17.23 -6.18 4.04
N ALA A 131 -16.98 -7.00 3.02
CA ALA A 131 -16.13 -8.17 3.17
C ALA A 131 -14.69 -7.76 3.47
N LEU A 132 -14.12 -6.77 2.77
CA LEU A 132 -12.74 -6.31 3.02
C LEU A 132 -12.59 -5.77 4.44
N ILE A 133 -13.41 -4.79 4.85
CA ILE A 133 -13.26 -4.14 6.15
C ILE A 133 -13.51 -5.09 7.34
N SER A 134 -14.30 -6.15 7.15
CA SER A 134 -14.56 -7.14 8.20
C SER A 134 -13.48 -8.23 8.27
N LEU A 135 -12.95 -8.66 7.12
CA LEU A 135 -12.00 -9.76 7.04
C LEU A 135 -10.55 -9.31 7.32
N TYR A 136 -10.17 -8.10 6.92
CA TYR A 136 -8.79 -7.61 7.04
C TYR A 136 -8.28 -7.64 8.49
N ILE A 137 -9.17 -7.35 9.45
CA ILE A 137 -8.87 -7.32 10.88
C ILE A 137 -8.25 -8.63 11.38
N TRP A 138 -8.64 -9.77 10.79
CA TRP A 138 -8.23 -11.10 11.21
C TRP A 138 -6.89 -11.57 10.65
N ALA A 139 -6.35 -10.88 9.65
CA ALA A 139 -5.19 -11.36 8.91
C ALA A 139 -3.85 -11.11 9.63
N GLY A 140 -3.83 -10.41 10.77
CA GLY A 140 -2.62 -10.16 11.56
C GLY A 140 -1.73 -11.40 11.85
N PRO A 141 -2.27 -12.55 12.29
CA PRO A 141 -1.47 -13.73 12.63
C PRO A 141 -0.67 -14.34 11.46
N HIS A 142 -0.91 -13.95 10.20
CA HIS A 142 -0.11 -14.45 9.08
C HIS A 142 1.35 -13.97 9.07
N HIS A 143 1.67 -12.97 9.91
CA HIS A 143 3.02 -12.51 10.17
C HIS A 143 3.73 -13.37 11.21
N LEU A 144 3.00 -14.29 11.86
CA LEU A 144 3.43 -15.02 13.06
C LEU A 144 3.33 -16.53 12.88
N HIS A 145 3.39 -17.02 11.64
CA HIS A 145 3.39 -18.46 11.37
C HIS A 145 4.66 -19.13 11.88
N TYR A 146 4.48 -20.32 12.48
CA TYR A 146 5.57 -21.10 13.08
C TYR A 146 6.38 -20.32 14.13
N THR A 147 5.75 -19.38 14.82
CA THR A 147 6.32 -18.66 15.97
C THR A 147 5.76 -19.21 17.30
N ALA A 148 6.08 -18.56 18.41
CA ALA A 148 5.51 -18.87 19.73
C ALA A 148 4.02 -18.52 19.87
N LEU A 149 3.41 -17.89 18.87
CA LEU A 149 1.97 -17.61 18.85
C LEU A 149 1.18 -18.93 18.77
N PRO A 150 0.06 -19.12 19.52
CA PRO A 150 -0.73 -20.34 19.47
C PRO A 150 -1.17 -20.77 18.06
N ASP A 151 -1.21 -22.07 17.80
CA ASP A 151 -1.52 -22.60 16.47
C ASP A 151 -2.90 -22.19 15.94
N TRP A 152 -3.90 -22.09 16.84
CA TRP A 152 -5.26 -21.74 16.46
C TRP A 152 -5.36 -20.30 15.93
N THR A 153 -4.61 -19.34 16.50
CA THR A 153 -4.58 -17.96 16.00
C THR A 153 -3.85 -17.89 14.67
N GLN A 154 -2.76 -18.64 14.51
CA GLN A 154 -2.05 -18.72 13.24
C GLN A 154 -2.97 -19.26 12.13
N SER A 155 -3.69 -20.36 12.39
CA SER A 155 -4.61 -20.96 11.41
C SER A 155 -5.79 -20.03 11.09
N LEU A 156 -6.31 -19.29 12.08
CA LEU A 156 -7.33 -18.27 11.85
C LEU A 156 -6.84 -17.16 10.91
N GLY A 157 -5.64 -16.64 11.16
CA GLY A 157 -5.01 -15.65 10.28
C GLY A 157 -4.82 -16.15 8.86
N MET A 158 -4.30 -17.38 8.69
CA MET A 158 -4.15 -18.01 7.37
C MET A 158 -5.50 -18.10 6.63
N VAL A 159 -6.53 -18.68 7.27
CA VAL A 159 -7.85 -18.87 6.64
C VAL A 159 -8.45 -17.53 6.22
N MET A 160 -8.40 -16.53 7.11
CA MET A 160 -8.97 -15.22 6.81
C MET A 160 -8.18 -14.48 5.72
N SER A 161 -6.85 -14.59 5.70
CA SER A 161 -6.01 -14.04 4.63
C SER A 161 -6.31 -14.70 3.27
N VAL A 162 -6.57 -16.01 3.23
CA VAL A 162 -6.97 -16.69 1.99
C VAL A 162 -8.33 -16.21 1.50
N ILE A 163 -9.31 -16.04 2.40
CA ILE A 163 -10.63 -15.52 2.04
C ILE A 163 -10.53 -14.05 1.59
N LEU A 164 -9.63 -13.26 2.20
CA LEU A 164 -9.39 -11.83 1.92
C LEU A 164 -8.98 -11.56 0.46
N PHE A 165 -8.45 -12.57 -0.25
CA PHE A 165 -8.20 -12.51 -1.69
C PHE A 165 -9.42 -11.99 -2.47
N VAL A 166 -10.60 -12.57 -2.22
CA VAL A 166 -11.82 -12.30 -2.99
C VAL A 166 -12.27 -10.83 -2.90
N PRO A 167 -12.48 -10.24 -1.70
CA PRO A 167 -12.89 -8.84 -1.62
C PRO A 167 -11.77 -7.87 -2.03
N SER A 168 -10.50 -8.25 -1.84
CA SER A 168 -9.37 -7.43 -2.32
C SER A 168 -9.43 -7.29 -3.85
N TRP A 169 -9.56 -8.40 -4.57
CA TRP A 169 -9.72 -8.39 -6.03
C TRP A 169 -11.01 -7.74 -6.50
N GLY A 170 -12.07 -7.75 -5.69
CA GLY A 170 -13.27 -6.94 -5.95
C GLY A 170 -12.94 -5.45 -6.18
N GLY A 171 -11.97 -4.90 -5.44
CA GLY A 171 -11.48 -3.53 -5.66
C GLY A 171 -10.75 -3.37 -7.00
N MET A 172 -9.85 -4.31 -7.33
CA MET A 172 -9.13 -4.30 -8.61
C MET A 172 -10.09 -4.37 -9.79
N ILE A 173 -10.99 -5.36 -9.77
CA ILE A 173 -11.95 -5.61 -10.84
C ILE A 173 -12.83 -4.38 -11.03
N ASN A 174 -13.34 -3.78 -9.96
CA ASN A 174 -14.21 -2.60 -10.09
C ASN A 174 -13.45 -1.41 -10.69
N GLY A 175 -12.19 -1.19 -10.28
CA GLY A 175 -11.34 -0.14 -10.84
C GLY A 175 -10.97 -0.37 -12.31
N ILE A 176 -10.50 -1.57 -12.65
CA ILE A 176 -10.07 -1.90 -14.02
C ILE A 176 -11.27 -1.93 -14.98
N MET A 177 -12.37 -2.58 -14.58
CA MET A 177 -13.56 -2.68 -15.44
C MET A 177 -14.26 -1.34 -15.65
N THR A 178 -14.05 -0.35 -14.78
CA THR A 178 -14.49 1.04 -15.00
C THR A 178 -13.84 1.64 -16.26
N LEU A 179 -12.67 1.16 -16.68
CA LEU A 179 -12.01 1.56 -17.92
C LEU A 179 -12.56 0.87 -19.17
N SER A 180 -13.51 -0.07 -19.05
CA SER A 180 -14.06 -0.78 -20.21
C SER A 180 -14.61 0.20 -21.26
N GLY A 181 -14.15 0.06 -22.51
CA GLY A 181 -14.44 1.00 -23.59
C GLY A 181 -13.62 2.29 -23.61
N ALA A 182 -12.76 2.54 -22.62
CA ALA A 182 -11.82 3.68 -22.55
C ALA A 182 -10.34 3.25 -22.59
N TRP A 183 -10.04 1.98 -22.85
CA TRP A 183 -8.67 1.45 -22.95
C TRP A 183 -7.76 2.23 -23.91
N HIS A 184 -8.31 2.81 -24.98
CA HIS A 184 -7.56 3.64 -25.92
C HIS A 184 -6.90 4.86 -25.24
N LYS A 185 -7.49 5.39 -24.16
CA LYS A 185 -6.93 6.50 -23.38
C LYS A 185 -5.60 6.16 -22.72
N LEU A 186 -5.31 4.88 -22.48
CA LEU A 186 -3.99 4.47 -21.98
C LEU A 186 -2.87 4.79 -22.97
N ARG A 187 -3.14 5.06 -24.25
CA ARG A 187 -2.10 5.46 -25.21
C ARG A 187 -1.75 6.94 -25.11
N THR A 188 -2.68 7.76 -24.64
CA THR A 188 -2.55 9.22 -24.66
C THR A 188 -2.44 9.84 -23.27
N ASP A 189 -3.05 9.23 -22.25
CA ASP A 189 -3.11 9.76 -20.90
C ASP A 189 -2.21 8.98 -19.92
N PRO A 190 -1.02 9.52 -19.59
CA PRO A 190 -0.11 8.88 -18.65
C PRO A 190 -0.59 8.95 -17.18
N VAL A 191 -1.51 9.86 -16.82
CA VAL A 191 -2.12 9.88 -15.48
C VAL A 191 -2.98 8.63 -15.30
N LEU A 192 -3.76 8.30 -16.33
CA LEU A 192 -4.57 7.08 -16.33
C LEU A 192 -3.71 5.81 -16.36
N ARG A 193 -2.53 5.85 -17.01
CA ARG A 193 -1.55 4.74 -16.90
C ARG A 193 -1.14 4.48 -15.46
N PHE A 194 -0.78 5.52 -14.70
CA PHE A 194 -0.45 5.37 -13.27
C PHE A 194 -1.59 4.71 -12.50
N LEU A 195 -2.82 5.21 -12.65
CA LEU A 195 -3.98 4.68 -11.94
C LEU A 195 -4.26 3.21 -12.28
N ILE A 196 -4.12 2.81 -13.55
CA ILE A 196 -4.45 1.45 -13.98
C ILE A 196 -3.33 0.47 -13.67
N VAL A 197 -2.07 0.85 -13.88
CA VAL A 197 -0.93 0.01 -13.46
C VAL A 197 -0.89 -0.12 -11.93
N SER A 198 -1.33 0.90 -11.19
CA SER A 198 -1.48 0.77 -9.74
C SER A 198 -2.43 -0.36 -9.34
N LEU A 199 -3.55 -0.49 -10.06
CA LEU A 199 -4.53 -1.55 -9.82
C LEU A 199 -3.97 -2.92 -10.18
N SER A 200 -3.11 -3.02 -11.20
CA SER A 200 -2.42 -4.26 -11.53
C SER A 200 -1.48 -4.73 -10.40
N PHE A 201 -0.67 -3.82 -9.85
CA PHE A 201 0.18 -4.13 -8.69
C PHE A 201 -0.61 -4.37 -7.40
N TYR A 202 -1.73 -3.68 -7.23
CA TYR A 202 -2.67 -3.96 -6.14
C TYR A 202 -3.22 -5.39 -6.24
N GLY A 203 -3.74 -5.80 -7.40
CA GLY A 203 -4.22 -7.17 -7.61
C GLY A 203 -3.14 -8.22 -7.43
N MET A 204 -1.93 -7.94 -7.93
CA MET A 204 -0.77 -8.81 -7.78
C MET A 204 -0.35 -8.98 -6.32
N SER A 205 -0.16 -7.89 -5.58
CA SER A 205 0.22 -7.94 -4.16
C SER A 205 -0.89 -8.53 -3.28
N THR A 206 -2.16 -8.23 -3.57
CA THR A 206 -3.32 -8.84 -2.87
C THR A 206 -3.65 -10.26 -3.31
N PHE A 207 -2.92 -10.80 -4.29
CA PHE A 207 -2.85 -12.24 -4.57
C PHE A 207 -1.65 -12.87 -3.86
N GLU A 208 -0.47 -12.24 -3.98
CA GLU A 208 0.76 -12.70 -3.32
C GLU A 208 0.62 -12.79 -1.80
N GLY A 209 -0.01 -11.80 -1.15
CA GLY A 209 -0.23 -11.78 0.30
C GLY A 209 -0.97 -13.04 0.80
N PRO A 210 -2.17 -13.35 0.28
CA PRO A 210 -2.87 -14.60 0.59
C PRO A 210 -2.04 -15.86 0.34
N MET A 211 -1.22 -15.89 -0.71
CA MET A 211 -0.33 -17.03 -0.96
C MET A 211 0.75 -17.15 0.11
N MET A 212 1.40 -16.04 0.49
CA MET A 212 2.40 -16.03 1.57
C MET A 212 1.79 -16.23 2.97
N ALA A 213 0.48 -16.06 3.12
CA ALA A 213 -0.25 -16.36 4.35
C ALA A 213 -0.58 -17.85 4.50
N ILE A 214 -0.32 -18.68 3.48
CA ILE A 214 -0.38 -20.13 3.62
C ILE A 214 0.85 -20.57 4.40
N LYS A 215 0.66 -21.24 5.55
CA LYS A 215 1.76 -21.67 6.44
C LYS A 215 2.95 -22.28 5.68
N THR A 216 2.72 -23.22 4.76
CA THR A 216 3.78 -23.87 3.97
C THR A 216 4.58 -22.91 3.08
N VAL A 217 3.93 -21.89 2.51
CA VAL A 217 4.61 -20.85 1.72
C VAL A 217 5.37 -19.91 2.66
N ASN A 218 4.74 -19.54 3.77
CA ASN A 218 5.34 -18.70 4.79
C ASN A 218 6.61 -19.32 5.39
N ALA A 219 6.64 -20.65 5.56
CA ALA A 219 7.84 -21.37 6.00
C ALA A 219 9.07 -21.16 5.09
N LEU A 220 8.87 -20.66 3.86
CA LEU A 220 9.94 -20.26 2.96
C LEU A 220 10.06 -18.74 2.81
N SER A 221 8.95 -17.99 2.80
CA SER A 221 8.99 -16.54 2.60
C SER A 221 9.35 -15.74 3.86
N HIS A 222 9.05 -16.25 5.04
CA HIS A 222 9.25 -15.55 6.31
C HIS A 222 10.74 -15.28 6.57
N TYR A 223 11.03 -14.09 7.10
CA TYR A 223 12.39 -13.54 7.29
C TYR A 223 13.25 -13.36 6.04
N THR A 224 12.76 -13.74 4.85
CA THR A 224 13.50 -13.54 3.59
C THR A 224 13.15 -12.21 2.94
N ASP A 225 13.96 -11.81 1.95
CA ASP A 225 13.69 -10.66 1.08
C ASP A 225 12.38 -10.78 0.30
N TRP A 226 11.74 -11.96 0.23
CA TRP A 226 10.43 -12.08 -0.40
C TRP A 226 9.41 -11.17 0.31
N THR A 227 9.43 -11.12 1.64
CA THR A 227 8.56 -10.19 2.39
C THR A 227 8.80 -8.73 1.96
N ILE A 228 10.06 -8.34 1.72
CA ILE A 228 10.42 -7.00 1.24
C ILE A 228 9.94 -6.77 -0.20
N GLY A 229 10.02 -7.78 -1.06
CA GLY A 229 9.47 -7.76 -2.41
C GLY A 229 7.96 -7.56 -2.42
N HIS A 230 7.24 -8.29 -1.56
CA HIS A 230 5.80 -8.14 -1.36
C HIS A 230 5.43 -6.75 -0.84
N VAL A 231 6.15 -6.25 0.17
CA VAL A 231 5.93 -4.89 0.69
C VAL A 231 6.10 -3.86 -0.41
N HIS A 232 7.17 -3.94 -1.22
CA HIS A 232 7.41 -2.94 -2.27
C HIS A 232 6.55 -3.12 -3.52
N SER A 233 6.02 -4.32 -3.77
CA SER A 233 4.99 -4.53 -4.81
C SER A 233 3.72 -3.75 -4.48
N GLY A 234 3.27 -3.80 -3.23
CA GLY A 234 2.16 -2.98 -2.73
C GLY A 234 2.54 -1.49 -2.56
N ALA A 235 3.67 -1.19 -1.92
CA ALA A 235 4.02 0.19 -1.56
C ALA A 235 4.40 1.05 -2.78
N LEU A 236 5.22 0.53 -3.69
CA LEU A 236 5.63 1.29 -4.88
C LEU A 236 4.66 1.07 -6.03
N GLY A 237 4.26 -0.18 -6.26
CA GLY A 237 3.40 -0.55 -7.37
C GLY A 237 1.96 -0.08 -7.20
N TRP A 238 1.37 -0.19 -6.01
CA TRP A 238 -0.01 0.24 -5.73
C TRP A 238 -0.07 1.63 -5.11
N VAL A 239 0.39 1.77 -3.87
CA VAL A 239 0.23 2.97 -3.03
C VAL A 239 0.84 4.20 -3.71
N ALA A 240 2.11 4.12 -4.09
CA ALA A 240 2.78 5.25 -4.72
C ALA A 240 2.14 5.58 -6.08
N MET A 241 1.89 4.60 -6.95
CA MET A 241 1.34 4.88 -8.28
C MET A 241 -0.07 5.47 -8.25
N VAL A 242 -0.98 4.97 -7.41
CA VAL A 242 -2.33 5.54 -7.33
C VAL A 242 -2.29 6.95 -6.74
N SER A 243 -1.43 7.21 -5.75
CA SER A 243 -1.20 8.56 -5.21
C SER A 243 -0.63 9.50 -6.27
N ILE A 244 0.40 9.07 -7.01
CA ILE A 244 1.02 9.87 -8.08
C ILE A 244 -0.02 10.23 -9.14
N GLY A 245 -0.81 9.26 -9.61
CA GLY A 245 -1.90 9.51 -10.56
C GLY A 245 -2.96 10.48 -9.99
N SER A 246 -3.36 10.28 -8.74
CA SER A 246 -4.32 11.15 -8.04
C SER A 246 -3.80 12.59 -7.91
N ILE A 247 -2.53 12.76 -7.55
CA ILE A 247 -1.89 14.08 -7.42
C ILE A 247 -1.75 14.76 -8.78
N TYR A 248 -1.37 14.04 -9.84
CA TYR A 248 -1.30 14.60 -11.19
C TYR A 248 -2.67 15.05 -11.72
N HIS A 249 -3.75 14.40 -11.30
CA HIS A 249 -5.11 14.89 -11.56
C HIS A 249 -5.44 16.12 -10.71
N LEU A 250 -5.17 16.06 -9.41
CA LEU A 250 -5.64 17.03 -8.43
C LEU A 250 -4.92 18.38 -8.51
N ILE A 251 -3.60 18.39 -8.69
CA ILE A 251 -2.78 19.61 -8.63
C ILE A 251 -3.24 20.67 -9.65
N PRO A 252 -3.44 20.36 -10.95
CA PRO A 252 -3.92 21.36 -11.89
C PRO A 252 -5.24 21.99 -11.45
N VAL A 253 -6.19 21.18 -10.98
CA VAL A 253 -7.51 21.64 -10.51
C VAL A 253 -7.38 22.61 -9.33
N LEU A 254 -6.57 22.27 -8.32
CA LEU A 254 -6.37 23.12 -7.15
C LEU A 254 -5.69 24.46 -7.47
N PHE A 255 -4.81 24.47 -8.47
CA PHE A 255 -4.06 25.66 -8.87
C PHE A 255 -4.68 26.40 -10.06
N GLY A 256 -5.90 26.04 -10.47
CA GLY A 256 -6.63 26.72 -11.56
C GLY A 256 -5.97 26.55 -12.93
N GLN A 257 -5.29 25.43 -13.15
CA GLN A 257 -4.70 25.04 -14.42
C GLN A 257 -5.54 23.96 -15.10
N ARG A 258 -5.48 23.88 -16.44
CA ARG A 258 -6.22 22.86 -17.20
C ARG A 258 -5.49 21.51 -17.26
N ALA A 259 -4.18 21.51 -17.05
CA ALA A 259 -3.34 20.32 -17.05
C ALA A 259 -2.05 20.56 -16.24
N MET A 260 -1.27 19.49 -16.05
CA MET A 260 0.12 19.60 -15.57
C MET A 260 0.98 20.33 -16.61
N TYR A 261 2.05 20.97 -16.15
CA TYR A 261 3.00 21.71 -16.99
C TYR A 261 3.51 20.89 -18.19
N SER A 262 3.79 19.60 -18.01
CA SER A 262 4.18 18.72 -19.10
C SER A 262 3.62 17.30 -18.94
N THR A 263 2.76 16.88 -19.88
CA THR A 263 2.27 15.50 -20.01
C THR A 263 3.38 14.51 -20.36
N LYS A 264 4.37 14.96 -21.16
CA LYS A 264 5.57 14.17 -21.49
C LYS A 264 6.37 13.82 -20.23
N LEU A 265 6.54 14.75 -19.29
CA LEU A 265 7.23 14.46 -18.02
C LEU A 265 6.44 13.50 -17.12
N VAL A 266 5.10 13.56 -17.14
CA VAL A 266 4.27 12.54 -16.46
C VAL A 266 4.55 11.16 -17.06
N ASN A 267 4.64 11.05 -18.39
CA ASN A 267 4.97 9.77 -19.04
C ASN A 267 6.40 9.30 -18.74
N VAL A 268 7.38 10.20 -18.69
CA VAL A 268 8.75 9.87 -18.28
C VAL A 268 8.75 9.34 -16.85
N HIS A 269 8.08 10.02 -15.93
CA HIS A 269 7.92 9.54 -14.56
C HIS A 269 7.26 8.15 -14.52
N PHE A 270 6.20 7.93 -15.30
CA PHE A 270 5.54 6.62 -15.36
C PHE A 270 6.51 5.49 -15.69
N TRP A 271 7.40 5.67 -16.66
CA TRP A 271 8.40 4.66 -17.01
C TRP A 271 9.49 4.48 -15.96
N PHE A 272 9.99 5.58 -15.38
CA PHE A 272 10.93 5.52 -14.27
C PHE A 272 10.35 4.74 -13.09
N ALA A 273 9.13 5.06 -12.68
CA ALA A 273 8.43 4.35 -11.61
C ALA A 273 8.23 2.88 -11.97
N THR A 274 7.66 2.57 -13.14
CA THR A 274 7.34 1.19 -13.54
C THR A 274 8.58 0.31 -13.63
N ILE A 275 9.63 0.77 -14.32
CA ILE A 275 10.89 0.01 -14.43
C ILE A 275 11.52 -0.16 -13.05
N GLY A 276 11.55 0.90 -12.25
CA GLY A 276 12.12 0.85 -10.90
C GLY A 276 11.41 -0.15 -10.00
N VAL A 277 10.07 -0.17 -10.01
CA VAL A 277 9.26 -1.13 -9.25
C VAL A 277 9.50 -2.57 -9.72
N VAL A 278 9.49 -2.82 -11.03
CA VAL A 278 9.71 -4.18 -11.56
C VAL A 278 11.10 -4.70 -11.21
N LEU A 279 12.15 -3.88 -11.37
CA LEU A 279 13.52 -4.25 -10.97
C LEU A 279 13.60 -4.58 -9.47
N TYR A 280 12.94 -3.77 -8.63
CA TYR A 280 12.91 -3.99 -7.18
C TYR A 280 12.27 -5.34 -6.84
N ILE A 281 11.05 -5.59 -7.32
CA ILE A 281 10.28 -6.79 -6.98
C ILE A 281 10.99 -8.05 -7.47
N VAL A 282 11.44 -8.06 -8.73
CA VAL A 282 12.12 -9.23 -9.31
C VAL A 282 13.41 -9.56 -8.55
N ALA A 283 14.20 -8.55 -8.15
CA ALA A 283 15.39 -8.77 -7.34
C ALA A 283 15.05 -9.39 -5.98
N MET A 284 14.01 -8.89 -5.31
CA MET A 284 13.61 -9.36 -3.98
C MET A 284 12.96 -10.74 -4.00
N TRP A 285 12.21 -11.10 -5.04
CA TRP A 285 11.73 -12.47 -5.21
C TRP A 285 12.86 -13.46 -5.40
N MET A 286 13.82 -13.15 -6.28
CA MET A 286 14.97 -14.03 -6.50
C MET A 286 15.80 -14.18 -5.22
N SER A 287 16.10 -13.06 -4.54
CA SER A 287 16.81 -13.06 -3.26
C SER A 287 16.07 -13.85 -2.18
N GLY A 288 14.76 -13.62 -2.06
CA GLY A 288 13.93 -14.23 -1.03
C GLY A 288 13.78 -15.75 -1.20
N VAL A 289 13.51 -16.21 -2.42
CA VAL A 289 13.45 -17.65 -2.73
C VAL A 289 14.80 -18.30 -2.51
N LEU A 290 15.88 -17.65 -2.94
CA LEU A 290 17.24 -18.15 -2.72
C LEU A 290 17.57 -18.30 -1.23
N GLN A 291 17.32 -17.27 -0.42
CA GLN A 291 17.50 -17.30 1.03
C GLN A 291 16.71 -18.42 1.67
N GLY A 292 15.40 -18.48 1.39
CA GLY A 292 14.51 -19.50 1.96
C GLY A 292 14.92 -20.92 1.60
N LEU A 293 15.42 -21.15 0.37
CA LEU A 293 15.96 -22.45 -0.05
C LEU A 293 17.30 -22.77 0.62
N MET A 294 18.24 -21.82 0.67
CA MET A 294 19.56 -22.04 1.26
C MET A 294 19.48 -22.29 2.77
N TRP A 295 18.64 -21.55 3.50
CA TRP A 295 18.51 -21.69 4.96
C TRP A 295 17.90 -23.01 5.40
N ARG A 296 17.10 -23.66 4.55
CA ARG A 296 16.50 -24.96 4.83
C ARG A 296 17.16 -26.12 4.09
N ALA A 297 18.24 -25.85 3.35
CA ALA A 297 18.93 -26.88 2.58
C ALA A 297 19.65 -27.84 3.54
N VAL A 298 19.39 -29.13 3.35
CA VAL A 298 19.99 -30.21 4.11
C VAL A 298 20.67 -31.19 3.16
N ASN A 299 21.86 -31.63 3.55
CA ASN A 299 22.59 -32.68 2.85
C ASN A 299 21.93 -34.04 3.07
N ALA A 300 22.35 -35.05 2.31
CA ALA A 300 21.85 -36.42 2.45
C ALA A 300 22.11 -37.02 3.85
N ASP A 301 23.09 -36.51 4.58
CA ASP A 301 23.43 -36.92 5.96
C ASP A 301 22.68 -36.11 7.05
N GLY A 302 21.80 -35.18 6.66
CA GLY A 302 21.01 -34.35 7.57
C GLY A 302 21.72 -33.10 8.09
N THR A 303 22.98 -32.84 7.70
CA THR A 303 23.66 -31.58 8.04
C THR A 303 23.15 -30.42 7.18
N LEU A 304 23.23 -29.18 7.69
CA LEU A 304 22.87 -27.99 6.92
C LEU A 304 23.87 -27.78 5.77
N THR A 305 23.37 -27.61 4.55
CA THR A 305 24.21 -27.50 3.34
C THR A 305 24.98 -26.18 3.28
N TYR A 306 24.36 -25.08 3.69
CA TYR A 306 24.94 -23.73 3.60
C TYR A 306 25.04 -23.09 4.97
N SER A 307 26.14 -22.39 5.20
CA SER A 307 26.26 -21.38 6.25
C SER A 307 25.36 -20.18 5.94
N PHE A 308 24.98 -19.44 6.98
CA PHE A 308 24.23 -18.20 6.79
C PHE A 308 25.01 -17.17 5.95
N VAL A 309 26.34 -17.11 6.10
CA VAL A 309 27.19 -16.17 5.35
C VAL A 309 27.15 -16.45 3.85
N GLU A 310 27.15 -17.71 3.41
CA GLU A 310 27.01 -18.05 1.99
C GLU A 310 25.69 -17.55 1.41
N SER A 311 24.58 -17.66 2.16
CA SER A 311 23.29 -17.10 1.72
C SER A 311 23.31 -15.57 1.61
N LEU A 312 24.01 -14.90 2.52
CA LEU A 312 24.19 -13.45 2.50
C LEU A 312 25.00 -13.02 1.28
N GLU A 313 26.09 -13.72 0.99
CA GLU A 313 26.93 -13.46 -0.18
C GLU A 313 26.19 -13.68 -1.49
N ALA A 314 25.42 -14.77 -1.58
CA ALA A 314 24.60 -15.07 -2.73
C ALA A 314 23.47 -14.03 -2.95
N SER A 315 23.05 -13.32 -1.89
CA SER A 315 22.04 -12.26 -1.95
C SER A 315 22.58 -10.92 -2.47
N LYS A 316 23.90 -10.67 -2.39
CA LYS A 316 24.52 -9.36 -2.72
C LYS A 316 24.16 -8.83 -4.12
N PRO A 317 24.18 -9.63 -5.21
CA PRO A 317 23.82 -9.13 -6.53
C PRO A 317 22.40 -8.55 -6.57
N PHE A 318 21.44 -9.18 -5.88
CA PHE A 318 20.06 -8.70 -5.83
C PHE A 318 19.92 -7.41 -5.03
N TYR A 319 20.77 -7.15 -4.04
CA TYR A 319 20.81 -5.86 -3.35
C TYR A 319 21.22 -4.71 -4.27
N VAL A 320 22.14 -4.97 -5.20
CA VAL A 320 22.54 -3.97 -6.21
C VAL A 320 21.39 -3.70 -7.18
N VAL A 321 20.72 -4.75 -7.68
CA VAL A 321 19.55 -4.57 -8.57
C VAL A 321 18.41 -3.84 -7.87
N ARG A 322 18.13 -4.17 -6.61
CA ARG A 322 17.17 -3.45 -5.76
C ARG A 322 17.53 -1.97 -5.64
N PHE A 323 18.79 -1.65 -5.35
CA PHE A 323 19.25 -0.28 -5.25
C PHE A 323 19.06 0.49 -6.56
N ILE A 324 19.42 -0.11 -7.69
CA ILE A 324 19.19 0.47 -9.02
C ILE A 324 17.69 0.72 -9.25
N GLY A 325 16.83 -0.25 -8.95
CA GLY A 325 15.38 -0.08 -9.02
C GLY A 325 14.87 1.10 -8.18
N GLY A 326 15.39 1.23 -6.95
CA GLY A 326 15.11 2.37 -6.08
C GLY A 326 15.57 3.72 -6.65
N VAL A 327 16.74 3.77 -7.29
CA VAL A 327 17.25 4.97 -7.97
C VAL A 327 16.30 5.41 -9.10
N PHE A 328 15.78 4.47 -9.89
CA PHE A 328 14.77 4.77 -10.92
C PHE A 328 13.50 5.39 -10.32
N VAL A 329 12.99 4.85 -9.21
CA VAL A 329 11.82 5.40 -8.51
C VAL A 329 12.10 6.82 -8.00
N VAL A 330 13.24 7.04 -7.34
CA VAL A 330 13.62 8.36 -6.82
C VAL A 330 13.78 9.37 -7.96
N ALA A 331 14.43 8.99 -9.07
CA ALA A 331 14.56 9.84 -10.25
C ALA A 331 13.18 10.22 -10.81
N GLY A 332 12.24 9.28 -10.85
CA GLY A 332 10.84 9.54 -11.20
C GLY A 332 10.18 10.59 -10.29
N MET A 333 10.36 10.47 -8.97
CA MET A 333 9.83 11.43 -8.00
C MET A 333 10.44 12.83 -8.16
N LEU A 334 11.72 12.94 -8.53
CA LEU A 334 12.35 14.23 -8.86
C LEU A 334 11.74 14.85 -10.12
N VAL A 335 11.42 14.05 -11.14
CA VAL A 335 10.67 14.51 -12.33
C VAL A 335 9.29 15.01 -11.93
N MET A 336 8.60 14.31 -11.02
CA MET A 336 7.31 14.76 -10.48
C MET A 336 7.42 16.09 -9.74
N ALA A 337 8.42 16.23 -8.87
CA ALA A 337 8.65 17.45 -8.09
C ALA A 337 8.87 18.64 -9.01
N TYR A 338 9.72 18.50 -10.04
CA TYR A 338 9.95 19.55 -11.03
C TYR A 338 8.67 19.91 -11.80
N ASN A 339 7.94 18.90 -12.32
CA ASN A 339 6.72 19.14 -13.11
C ASN A 339 5.63 19.82 -12.26
N THR A 340 5.49 19.42 -11.00
CA THR A 340 4.56 20.00 -10.02
C THR A 340 4.96 21.44 -9.71
N TRP A 341 6.24 21.69 -9.43
CA TRP A 341 6.76 23.03 -9.18
C TRP A 341 6.49 24.00 -10.33
N LYS A 342 6.72 23.57 -11.57
CA LYS A 342 6.41 24.36 -12.78
C LYS A 342 4.90 24.62 -12.92
N THR A 343 4.06 23.65 -12.59
CA THR A 343 2.59 23.79 -12.66
C THR A 343 2.08 24.81 -11.65
N VAL A 344 2.56 24.72 -10.41
CA VAL A 344 2.15 25.60 -9.29
C VAL A 344 2.61 27.04 -9.49
N ARG A 345 3.79 27.26 -10.10
CA ARG A 345 4.33 28.60 -10.36
C ARG A 345 3.82 29.26 -11.64
N ALA A 346 3.09 28.53 -12.49
CA ALA A 346 2.57 29.10 -13.72
C ALA A 346 1.43 30.11 -13.42
N PRO A 347 1.30 31.20 -14.20
CA PRO A 347 0.15 32.10 -14.09
C PRO A 347 -1.16 31.30 -14.23
N LYS A 348 -2.18 31.63 -13.42
CA LYS A 348 -3.46 30.88 -13.41
C LYS A 348 -4.05 30.80 -14.81
N GLY A 349 -4.44 29.60 -15.22
CA GLY A 349 -5.02 29.33 -16.54
C GLY A 349 -4.05 29.39 -17.72
N SER A 350 -2.75 29.62 -17.50
CA SER A 350 -1.78 29.71 -18.59
C SER A 350 -1.40 28.36 -19.19
N ILE A 351 -1.59 27.26 -18.45
CA ILE A 351 -1.33 25.91 -18.94
C ILE A 351 -2.61 25.37 -19.58
N ALA A 352 -2.59 25.28 -20.91
CA ALA A 352 -3.66 24.66 -21.69
C ALA A 352 -3.63 23.13 -21.54
N ALA A 353 -4.80 22.50 -21.69
CA ALA A 353 -4.87 21.04 -21.79
C ALA A 353 -4.28 20.59 -23.13
N ASP A 354 -3.52 19.50 -23.10
CA ASP A 354 -2.98 18.88 -24.30
C ASP A 354 -4.15 18.33 -25.14
N PRO A 355 -4.33 18.78 -26.41
CA PRO A 355 -5.43 18.31 -27.27
C PRO A 355 -5.47 16.79 -27.40
N ALA A 356 -4.32 16.10 -27.32
CA ALA A 356 -4.23 14.64 -27.41
C ALA A 356 -4.79 13.91 -26.18
N THR A 357 -4.98 14.61 -25.06
CA THR A 357 -5.48 14.05 -23.78
C THR A 357 -6.93 14.40 -23.49
N GLN A 358 -7.58 15.22 -24.34
CA GLN A 358 -8.99 15.53 -24.15
C GLN A 358 -9.86 14.33 -24.54
N PRO A 359 -10.94 14.04 -23.79
CA PRO A 359 -11.98 13.17 -24.31
C PRO A 359 -12.57 13.80 -25.57
N ALA A 360 -12.66 13.00 -26.64
CA ALA A 360 -13.38 13.37 -27.86
C ALA A 360 -14.86 13.65 -27.59
#